data_AF-A0A1Y3Q2I8-F1
#
_entry.id   AF-A0A1Y3Q2I8-F1
#
_cell.length_a   1.000
_cell.length_b   1.000
_cell.length_c   1.000
_cell.angle_alpha   90.00
_cell.angle_beta   90.00
_cell.angle_gamma   90.00
#
_symmetry.space_group_name_H-M   'P 1'
#
loop_
_entity.id
_entity.type
_entity.pdbx_description
1 polymer ?
#
loop_
_entity_poly.entity_id
_entity_poly.type
_entity_poly.pdbx_seq_one_letter_code
_entity_poly.pdbx_strand_id
1 'polypeptide(L)'
;MYVHLGGDRIVRASELVAILDISIEQSSRVTRQFTAWASKSKNVEVIGEEEPKSIVVTTRKIYYSPISSSTLKKRTHQLPDA
;
A
#
# COMPACT_ATOMS: atom_id res chain seq x y z
N MET A 1 0.67 8.43 14.30
CA MET A 1 -0.52 8.73 13.47
C MET A 1 -1.00 7.48 12.74
N TYR A 2 -2.22 7.52 12.21
CA TYR A 2 -2.83 6.43 11.46
C TYR A 2 -3.18 6.87 10.04
N VAL A 3 -3.16 5.93 9.10
CA VAL A 3 -3.48 6.18 7.69
C VAL A 3 -4.61 5.25 7.28
N HIS A 4 -5.73 5.83 6.86
CA HIS A 4 -6.86 5.10 6.30
C HIS A 4 -6.57 4.70 4.85
N LEU A 5 -6.47 3.40 4.60
CA LEU A 5 -6.10 2.84 3.30
C LEU A 5 -7.32 2.63 2.37
N GLY A 6 -8.53 2.61 2.92
CA GLY A 6 -9.77 2.33 2.19
C GLY A 6 -10.60 1.29 2.94
N GLY A 7 -11.89 1.16 2.59
CA GLY A 7 -12.81 0.27 3.32
C GLY A 7 -12.80 0.55 4.82
N ASP A 8 -12.57 -0.49 5.61
CA ASP A 8 -12.39 -0.46 7.06
C ASP A 8 -10.91 -0.56 7.49
N ARG A 9 -9.96 -0.43 6.55
CA ARG A 9 -8.54 -0.70 6.80
C ARG A 9 -7.75 0.55 7.17
N ILE A 10 -7.15 0.51 8.36
CA ILE A 10 -6.30 1.56 8.91
C ILE A 10 -4.97 0.95 9.38
N VAL A 11 -3.85 1.63 9.08
CA VAL A 11 -2.51 1.22 9.53
C VAL A 11 -1.80 2.33 10.29
N ARG A 12 -0.81 1.97 11.12
CA ARG A 12 0.05 2.97 11.76
C ARG A 12 0.97 3.57 10.71
N ALA A 13 1.10 4.89 10.71
CA ALA A 13 2.01 5.57 9.79
C ALA A 13 3.48 5.12 9.98
N SER A 14 3.87 4.77 11.21
CA SER A 14 5.20 4.22 11.53
C SER A 14 5.48 2.85 10.93
N GLU A 15 4.45 2.16 10.41
CA GLU A 15 4.62 0.88 9.73
C GLU A 15 4.74 1.03 8.21
N LEU A 16 4.48 2.22 7.66
CA LEU A 16 4.57 2.47 6.22
C LEU A 16 6.03 2.42 5.76
N VAL A 17 6.28 1.58 4.76
CA VAL A 17 7.58 1.46 4.08
C VAL A 17 7.52 2.15 2.73
N ALA A 18 6.43 1.94 1.98
CA ALA A 18 6.24 2.57 0.67
C ALA A 18 4.76 2.68 0.29
N ILE A 19 4.43 3.68 -0.51
CA ILE A 19 3.16 3.81 -1.23
C ILE A 19 3.50 3.89 -2.71
N LEU A 20 3.00 2.94 -3.50
CA LEU A 20 3.29 2.80 -4.92
C LEU A 20 2.00 2.93 -5.72
N ASP A 21 2.09 3.53 -6.90
CA ASP A 21 0.99 3.46 -7.87
C ASP A 21 0.85 2.04 -8.41
N ILE A 22 -0.39 1.55 -8.59
CA ILE A 22 -0.63 0.17 -9.04
C ILE A 22 0.01 -0.14 -10.39
N SER A 23 0.17 0.87 -11.25
CA SER A 23 0.79 0.72 -12.58
C SER A 23 2.23 0.21 -12.52
N ILE A 24 2.91 0.33 -11.36
CA ILE A 24 4.30 -0.12 -11.20
C ILE A 24 4.47 -1.64 -11.36
N GLU A 25 3.44 -2.45 -11.10
CA GLU A 25 3.53 -3.90 -11.30
C GLU A 25 3.74 -4.24 -12.78
N GLN A 26 3.19 -3.41 -13.67
CA GLN A 26 3.32 -3.59 -15.10
C GLN A 26 4.70 -3.14 -15.59
N SER A 27 5.24 -2.06 -15.06
CA SER A 27 6.50 -1.45 -15.52
C SER A 27 7.76 -1.97 -14.81
N SER A 28 7.65 -2.58 -13.62
CA SER A 28 8.81 -3.04 -12.83
C SER A 28 8.80 -4.54 -12.62
N ARG A 29 9.83 -5.21 -13.17
CA ARG A 29 10.08 -6.64 -12.93
C ARG A 29 10.33 -6.93 -11.44
N VAL A 30 11.06 -6.03 -10.76
CA VAL A 30 11.41 -6.20 -9.35
C VAL A 30 10.16 -6.12 -8.48
N THR A 31 9.31 -5.12 -8.70
CA THR A 31 8.08 -4.95 -7.91
C THR A 31 7.15 -6.13 -8.12
N ARG A 32 6.99 -6.59 -9.37
CA ARG A 32 6.17 -7.77 -9.68
C ARG A 32 6.69 -9.04 -9.00
N GLN A 33 8.01 -9.25 -8.96
CA GLN A 33 8.59 -10.40 -8.25
C GLN A 33 8.37 -10.30 -6.74
N PHE A 34 8.53 -9.09 -6.17
CA PHE A 34 8.30 -8.84 -4.75
C PHE A 34 6.85 -9.12 -4.34
N THR A 35 5.86 -8.58 -5.07
CA THR A 35 4.44 -8.79 -4.76
C THR A 35 4.03 -10.24 -4.98
N ALA A 36 4.51 -10.90 -6.05
CA ALA A 36 4.25 -12.32 -6.28
C ALA A 36 4.82 -13.22 -5.17
N TRP A 37 6.01 -12.90 -4.64
CA TRP A 37 6.58 -13.60 -3.49
C TRP A 37 5.74 -13.37 -2.23
N ALA A 38 5.38 -12.12 -1.94
CA ALA A 38 4.59 -11.78 -0.76
C ALA A 38 3.19 -12.42 -0.76
N SER A 39 2.55 -12.53 -1.93
CA SER A 39 1.28 -13.22 -2.12
C SER A 39 1.37 -14.70 -1.73
N LYS A 40 2.48 -15.38 -2.06
CA LYS A 40 2.70 -16.79 -1.67
C LYS A 40 2.82 -16.96 -0.15
N SER A 41 3.39 -15.97 0.54
CA SER A 41 3.53 -15.95 2.00
C SER A 41 2.26 -15.51 2.74
N LYS A 42 1.13 -15.30 2.03
CA LYS A 42 -0.14 -14.77 2.59
C LYS A 42 0.00 -13.40 3.26
N ASN A 43 1.01 -12.63 2.88
CA ASN A 43 1.28 -11.28 3.41
C ASN A 43 0.68 -10.18 2.54
N VAL A 44 -0.36 -10.50 1.78
CA VAL A 44 -1.05 -9.58 0.87
C VAL A 44 -2.54 -9.52 1.23
N GLU A 45 -3.10 -8.32 1.24
CA GLU A 45 -4.52 -8.08 1.45
C GLU A 45 -5.03 -7.09 0.40
N VAL A 46 -6.14 -7.45 -0.26
CA VAL A 46 -6.84 -6.54 -1.18
C VAL A 46 -7.99 -5.90 -0.40
N ILE A 47 -8.05 -4.57 -0.43
CA ILE A 47 -9.03 -3.79 0.34
C ILE A 47 -10.20 -3.43 -0.56
N GLY A 48 -11.40 -3.84 -0.15
CA GLY A 48 -12.64 -3.57 -0.88
C GLY A 48 -12.79 -4.41 -2.15
N GLU A 49 -13.85 -4.13 -2.90
CA GLU A 49 -14.21 -4.84 -4.14
C GLU A 49 -13.79 -4.08 -5.41
N GLU A 50 -13.41 -2.81 -5.28
CA GLU A 50 -12.93 -1.99 -6.39
C GLU A 50 -11.54 -2.43 -6.88
N GLU A 51 -11.22 -2.09 -8.14
CA GLU A 51 -9.87 -2.26 -8.65
C GLU A 51 -8.86 -1.44 -7.81
N PRO A 52 -7.75 -2.07 -7.37
CA PRO A 52 -6.71 -1.38 -6.64
C PRO A 52 -6.09 -0.25 -7.45
N LYS A 53 -5.92 0.91 -6.82
CA LYS A 53 -5.26 2.08 -7.41
C LYS A 53 -3.85 2.29 -6.86
N SER A 54 -3.51 1.65 -5.75
CA SER A 54 -2.17 1.70 -5.16
C SER A 54 -1.80 0.43 -4.41
N ILE A 55 -0.49 0.26 -4.21
CA ILE A 55 0.10 -0.76 -3.35
C ILE A 55 0.74 -0.06 -2.17
N VAL A 56 0.36 -0.47 -0.96
CA VAL A 56 0.89 0.05 0.30
C VAL A 56 1.71 -1.03 0.97
N VAL A 57 3.01 -0.81 1.05
CA VAL A 57 3.95 -1.73 1.69
C VAL A 57 4.12 -1.30 3.14
N THR A 58 3.87 -2.22 4.06
CA THR A 58 4.17 -2.05 5.48
C THR A 58 5.23 -3.04 5.94
N THR A 59 5.73 -2.87 7.17
CA THR A 59 6.69 -3.81 7.77
C THR A 59 6.17 -5.23 7.94
N ARG A 60 4.85 -5.45 7.91
CA ARG A 60 4.22 -6.77 8.13
C ARG A 60 3.44 -7.30 6.92
N LYS A 61 2.80 -6.41 6.16
CA LYS A 61 1.82 -6.76 5.13
C LYS A 61 1.85 -5.78 3.97
N ILE A 62 1.47 -6.26 2.79
CA ILE A 62 1.21 -5.44 1.61
C ILE A 62 -0.30 -5.31 1.46
N TYR A 63 -0.77 -4.09 1.22
CA TYR A 63 -2.18 -3.80 0.95
C TYR A 63 -2.35 -3.30 -0.47
N TYR A 64 -3.30 -3.87 -1.19
CA TYR A 64 -3.82 -3.30 -2.43
C TYR A 64 -5.00 -2.42 -2.06
N SER A 65 -4.86 -1.12 -2.29
CA SER A 65 -5.79 -0.10 -1.82
C SER A 65 -6.60 0.47 -2.99
N PRO A 66 -7.91 0.72 -2.82
CA PRO A 66 -8.74 1.39 -3.84
C PRO A 66 -8.47 2.91 -3.89
N ILE A 67 -7.70 3.44 -2.94
CA ILE A 67 -7.31 4.85 -2.86
C ILE A 67 -6.02 5.07 -3.63
N SER A 68 -5.91 6.18 -4.36
CA SER A 68 -4.70 6.50 -5.14
C SER A 68 -3.48 6.75 -4.25
N SER A 69 -2.29 6.44 -4.80
CA SER A 69 -1.00 6.70 -4.16
C SER A 69 -0.84 8.17 -3.75
N SER A 70 -1.26 9.10 -4.62
CA SER A 70 -1.23 10.54 -4.37
C SER A 70 -2.13 10.99 -3.21
N THR A 71 -3.32 10.41 -3.07
CA THR A 71 -4.25 10.71 -1.96
C THR A 71 -3.71 10.18 -0.65
N LEU A 72 -3.20 8.94 -0.64
CA LEU A 72 -2.57 8.36 0.55
C LEU A 72 -1.35 9.16 0.97
N LYS A 73 -0.51 9.59 0.02
CA LYS A 73 0.64 10.46 0.30
C LYS A 73 0.20 11.76 0.99
N LYS A 74 -0.86 12.43 0.52
CA LYS A 74 -1.36 13.64 1.20
C LYS A 74 -1.79 13.38 2.65
N ARG A 75 -2.38 12.21 2.92
CA ARG A 75 -2.75 11.77 4.29
C ARG A 75 -1.54 11.48 5.16
N THR A 76 -0.40 11.09 4.58
CA THR A 76 0.86 10.91 5.32
C THR A 76 1.59 12.22 5.58
N HIS A 77 1.43 13.28 4.77
CA HIS A 77 2.16 14.55 4.98
C HIS A 77 1.70 15.36 6.21
N GLN A 78 0.74 14.88 6.99
CA GLN A 78 0.51 15.40 8.33
C GLN A 78 1.49 14.81 9.36
N LEU A 79 2.41 13.93 8.95
CA LEU A 79 3.50 13.43 9.78
C LEU A 79 4.54 14.56 9.95
N PRO A 80 4.87 14.97 11.19
CA PRO A 80 6.05 15.80 11.42
C PRO A 80 7.27 15.10 10.84
N ASP A 81 8.13 15.85 10.14
CA ASP A 81 9.47 15.35 9.82
C ASP A 81 10.16 14.97 11.14
N ALA A 82 10.65 13.73 11.21
CA ALA A 82 11.29 13.16 12.40
C ALA A 82 12.68 13.76 12.62
#